data_AF-A0A8J7NDF5-F1
#
_entry.id   AF-A0A8J7NDF5-F1
#
_cell.length_a   1.000
_cell.length_b   1.000
_cell.length_c   1.000
_cell.angle_alpha   90.00
_cell.angle_beta   90.00
_cell.angle_gamma   90.00
#
_symmetry.space_group_name_H-M   'P 1'
#
loop_
_entity.id
_entity.type
_entity.pdbx_description
1 polymer ?
#
loop_
_entity_poly.entity_id
_entity_poly.type
_entity_poly.pdbx_seq_one_letter_code
_entity_poly.pdbx_strand_id
1 'polypeptide(L)'
;MPEETKKIAGVERNIFWMGLVSFLTDVSSEMIFTVLPLFMSNFLGLSKSVIGLIEGIAESTSSFLKLLSGWLSDKFDTRKPLVVAGYSFSTVVKPLLVLADS
;
A
#
# COMPACT_ATOMS: atom_id res chain seq x y z
N MET A 1 30.67 0.24 -20.14
CA MET A 1 30.75 1.62 -19.60
C MET A 1 29.86 1.64 -18.37
N PRO A 2 30.39 1.79 -17.14
CA PRO A 2 29.53 1.90 -15.98
C PRO A 2 28.81 3.26 -16.05
N GLU A 3 27.48 3.23 -16.12
CA GLU A 3 26.62 4.41 -16.02
C GLU A 3 26.97 5.16 -14.73
N GLU A 4 27.45 6.39 -14.84
CA GLU A 4 27.64 7.28 -13.69
C GLU A 4 26.27 7.54 -13.06
N THR A 5 25.93 6.75 -12.05
CA THR A 5 24.66 6.90 -11.37
C THR A 5 24.67 8.21 -10.59
N LYS A 6 23.90 9.19 -11.09
CA LYS A 6 23.70 10.46 -10.39
C LYS A 6 23.19 10.18 -8.98
N LYS A 7 23.98 10.53 -7.97
CA LYS A 7 23.62 10.41 -6.56
C LYS A 7 22.86 11.66 -6.12
N ILE A 8 21.78 11.45 -5.37
CA ILE A 8 21.01 12.50 -4.72
C ILE A 8 21.08 12.22 -3.22
N ALA A 9 21.55 13.19 -2.43
CA ALA A 9 21.71 13.03 -0.97
C ALA A 9 22.52 11.78 -0.56
N GLY A 10 23.52 11.40 -1.36
CA GLY A 10 24.37 10.21 -1.09
C GLY A 10 23.77 8.87 -1.53
N VAL A 11 22.54 8.85 -2.07
CA VAL A 11 21.82 7.65 -2.50
C VAL A 11 21.61 7.67 -4.02
N GLU A 12 21.56 6.49 -4.63
CA GLU A 12 21.18 6.29 -6.03
C GLU A 12 19.88 7.02 -6.39
N ARG A 13 19.85 7.79 -7.49
CA ARG A 13 18.67 8.58 -7.91
C ARG A 13 17.38 7.75 -7.97
N ASN A 14 17.44 6.52 -8.48
CA ASN A 14 16.26 5.67 -8.57
C ASN A 14 15.74 5.24 -7.19
N ILE A 15 16.66 4.95 -6.26
CA ILE A 15 16.30 4.58 -4.88
C ILE A 15 15.68 5.80 -4.17
N PHE A 16 16.24 7.00 -4.36
CA PHE A 16 15.70 8.23 -3.80
C PHE A 16 14.25 8.48 -4.25
N TRP A 17 13.98 8.41 -5.56
CA TRP A 17 12.62 8.63 -6.07
C TRP A 17 11.64 7.53 -5.67
N MET A 18 12.06 6.26 -5.68
CA MET A 18 11.21 5.17 -5.18
C MET A 18 10.90 5.34 -3.69
N GLY A 19 11.88 5.75 -2.89
CA GLY A 19 11.69 6.04 -1.47
C GLY A 19 10.70 7.17 -1.24
N LEU A 20 10.80 8.26 -2.01
CA LEU A 20 9.86 9.38 -1.92
C LEU A 20 8.43 8.98 -2.29
N VAL A 21 8.25 8.22 -3.38
CA VAL A 21 6.93 7.72 -3.79
C VAL A 21 6.34 6.77 -2.74
N SER A 22 7.14 5.86 -2.19
CA SER A 22 6.72 4.98 -1.10
C SER A 22 6.29 5.77 0.13
N PHE A 23 7.12 6.73 0.55
CA PHE A 23 6.83 7.58 1.71
C PHE A 23 5.50 8.32 1.57
N LEU A 24 5.27 8.99 0.42
CA LEU A 24 4.01 9.70 0.19
C LEU A 24 2.82 8.75 0.13
N THR A 25 3.01 7.55 -0.43
CA THR A 25 1.98 6.52 -0.49
C THR A 25 1.61 6.00 0.90
N ASP A 26 2.60 5.79 1.77
CA ASP A 26 2.42 5.31 3.13
C ASP A 26 1.71 6.38 3.98
N VAL A 27 2.18 7.62 3.93
CA VAL A 27 1.53 8.75 4.61
C VAL A 27 0.07 8.89 4.18
N SER A 28 -0.20 8.81 2.87
CA SER A 28 -1.57 8.85 2.34
C SER A 28 -2.44 7.73 2.89
N SER A 29 -1.89 6.53 3.04
CA SER A 29 -2.66 5.36 3.43
C SER A 29 -2.89 5.34 4.95
N GLU A 30 -1.89 5.71 5.74
CA GLU A 30 -1.97 5.85 7.21
C GLU A 30 -3.01 6.89 7.65
N MET A 31 -3.13 8.01 6.91
CA MET A 31 -4.18 9.01 7.19
C MET A 31 -5.59 8.41 7.11
N ILE A 32 -5.81 7.47 6.18
CA ILE A 32 -7.12 6.81 6.02
C ILE A 32 -7.27 5.74 7.10
N PHE A 33 -6.29 4.85 7.25
CA PHE A 33 -6.38 3.71 8.17
C PHE A 33 -6.50 4.12 9.64
N THR A 34 -5.94 5.28 10.03
CA THR A 34 -6.09 5.77 11.41
C THR A 34 -7.51 6.29 11.70
N VAL A 35 -8.18 6.87 10.70
CA VAL A 35 -9.51 7.49 10.87
C VAL A 35 -10.64 6.50 10.60
N LEU A 36 -10.41 5.48 9.76
CA LEU A 36 -11.42 4.51 9.35
C LEU A 36 -12.10 3.76 10.53
N PRO A 37 -11.40 3.33 11.59
CA PRO A 37 -12.03 2.65 12.72
C PRO A 37 -12.94 3.60 13.52
N LEU A 38 -12.53 4.87 13.64
CA LEU A 38 -13.35 5.92 14.25
C LEU A 38 -14.59 6.20 13.41
N PHE A 39 -14.46 6.18 12.08
CA PHE A 39 -15.60 6.33 11.17
C PHE A 39 -16.60 5.17 11.34
N MET A 40 -16.10 3.93 11.31
CA MET A 40 -16.89 2.72 11.51
C MET A 40 -17.63 2.70 12.85
N SER A 41 -16.96 3.13 13.93
CA SER A 41 -17.58 3.16 15.26
C SER A 41 -18.61 4.28 15.41
N ASN A 42 -18.31 5.50 14.92
CA ASN A 42 -19.12 6.69 15.21
C ASN A 42 -20.25 6.92 14.21
N PHE A 43 -20.03 6.63 12.91
CA PHE A 43 -21.00 6.91 11.85
C PHE A 43 -21.77 5.67 11.43
N LEU A 44 -21.12 4.50 11.39
CA LEU A 44 -21.77 3.23 11.02
C LEU A 44 -22.29 2.44 12.23
N GLY A 45 -21.97 2.88 13.45
CA GLY A 45 -22.43 2.24 14.69
C GLY A 45 -21.90 0.82 14.91
N LEU A 46 -20.80 0.44 14.24
CA LEU A 46 -20.23 -0.90 14.36
C LEU A 46 -19.62 -1.11 15.75
N SER A 47 -19.80 -2.32 16.30
CA SER A 47 -19.19 -2.69 17.58
C SER A 47 -17.69 -2.92 17.44
N LYS A 48 -16.93 -2.69 18.53
CA LYS A 48 -15.47 -2.88 18.56
C LYS A 48 -15.02 -4.28 18.13
N SER A 49 -15.82 -5.32 18.42
CA SER A 49 -15.53 -6.70 18.01
C SER A 49 -15.62 -6.90 16.51
N VAL A 50 -16.61 -6.27 15.86
CA VAL A 50 -16.77 -6.32 14.39
C VAL A 50 -15.64 -5.55 13.71
N ILE A 51 -15.30 -4.35 14.22
CA ILE A 51 -14.18 -3.55 13.70
C ILE A 51 -12.87 -4.33 13.79
N GLY A 52 -12.57 -4.93 14.96
CA GLY A 52 -11.36 -5.75 15.13
C GLY A 52 -11.32 -6.98 14.22
N LEU A 53 -12.48 -7.58 13.90
CA LEU A 53 -12.56 -8.68 12.94
C LEU A 53 -12.27 -8.20 11.51
N ILE A 54 -12.79 -7.04 11.11
CA ILE A 54 -12.51 -6.43 9.79
C ILE A 54 -11.02 -6.12 9.66
N GLU A 55 -10.43 -5.43 10.65
CA GLU A 55 -9.00 -5.11 10.67
C GLU A 55 -8.15 -6.38 10.65
N GLY A 56 -8.51 -7.40 11.43
CA GLY A 56 -7.81 -8.67 11.46
C GLY A 56 -7.80 -9.39 10.11
N ILE A 57 -8.94 -9.43 9.42
CA ILE A 57 -9.03 -10.02 8.07
C ILE A 57 -8.23 -9.18 7.07
N ALA A 58 -8.32 -7.85 7.14
CA ALA A 58 -7.58 -6.95 6.26
C ALA A 58 -6.06 -7.13 6.40
N GLU A 59 -5.54 -7.15 7.63
CA GLU A 59 -4.11 -7.29 7.89
C GLU A 59 -3.59 -8.69 7.55
N SER A 60 -4.39 -9.73 7.85
CA SER A 60 -4.08 -11.11 7.45
C SER A 60 -3.99 -11.25 5.93
N THR A 61 -4.95 -10.66 5.20
CA THR A 61 -4.96 -10.66 3.73
C THR A 61 -3.75 -9.91 3.17
N SER A 62 -3.46 -8.73 3.72
CA SER A 62 -2.28 -7.92 3.34
C SER A 62 -0.98 -8.69 3.55
N SER A 63 -0.81 -9.31 4.72
CA SER A 63 0.36 -10.13 5.04
C SER A 63 0.50 -11.34 4.12
N PHE A 64 -0.61 -12.02 3.82
CA PHE A 64 -0.62 -13.15 2.90
C PHE A 64 -0.24 -12.72 1.47
N LEU A 65 -0.77 -11.60 0.97
CA LEU A 65 -0.43 -11.07 -0.35
C LEU A 65 1.04 -10.62 -0.42
N LYS A 66 1.59 -10.04 0.65
CA LYS A 66 3.03 -9.72 0.73
C LYS A 66 3.88 -10.98 0.57
N LEU A 67 3.54 -12.06 1.29
CA LEU A 67 4.23 -13.35 1.18
C LEU A 67 4.14 -13.94 -0.23
N LEU A 68 2.92 -13.99 -0.79
CA LEU A 68 2.70 -14.51 -2.15
C LEU A 68 3.43 -13.70 -3.21
N SER A 69 3.34 -12.36 -3.14
CA SER A 69 3.97 -11.47 -4.11
C SER A 69 5.50 -11.51 -4.04
N GLY A 70 6.07 -11.65 -2.83
CA GLY A 70 7.49 -11.85 -2.63
C GLY A 70 7.96 -13.17 -3.24
N TRP A 71 7.28 -14.28 -2.91
CA TRP A 71 7.59 -15.59 -3.50
C TRP A 71 7.45 -15.59 -5.03
N LEU A 72 6.42 -14.96 -5.58
CA LEU A 72 6.22 -14.86 -7.03
C LEU A 72 7.31 -14.01 -7.68
N SER A 73 7.65 -12.87 -7.08
CA SER A 73 8.73 -12.00 -7.54
C SER A 73 10.07 -12.74 -7.60
N ASP A 74 10.38 -13.51 -6.57
CA ASP A 74 11.63 -14.26 -6.47
C ASP A 74 11.66 -15.45 -7.44
N LYS A 75 10.52 -16.13 -7.65
CA LYS A 75 10.42 -17.26 -8.57
C LYS A 75 10.55 -16.86 -10.04
N PHE A 76 10.01 -15.71 -10.42
CA PHE A 76 9.98 -15.25 -11.82
C PHE A 76 11.06 -14.20 -12.14
N ASP A 77 11.88 -13.82 -11.16
CA ASP A 77 12.95 -12.78 -11.25
C ASP A 77 12.49 -11.46 -11.91
N THR A 78 11.19 -11.17 -11.85
CA THR A 78 10.53 -10.08 -12.58
C THR A 78 9.78 -9.18 -11.61
N ARG A 79 10.48 -8.13 -11.15
CA ARG A 79 9.96 -7.20 -10.14
C ARG A 79 9.02 -6.14 -10.72
N LYS A 80 9.30 -5.68 -11.94
CA LYS A 80 8.59 -4.56 -12.59
C LYS A 80 7.08 -4.82 -12.80
N PRO A 81 6.65 -5.94 -13.39
CA PRO A 81 5.22 -6.18 -13.66
C PRO A 81 4.38 -6.28 -12.38
N LEU A 82 4.91 -6.93 -11.33
CA LEU A 82 4.25 -7.07 -10.03
C LEU A 82 4.04 -5.73 -9.33
N VAL A 83 5.06 -4.87 -9.34
CA VAL A 83 4.96 -3.53 -8.77
C VAL A 83 3.93 -2.69 -9.52
N VAL A 84 3.96 -2.70 -10.86
CA VAL A 84 3.00 -1.95 -11.68
C VAL A 84 1.57 -2.43 -11.42
N ALA A 85 1.35 -3.75 -11.39
CA ALA A 85 0.03 -4.31 -11.12
C ALA A 85 -0.50 -3.90 -9.72
N GLY A 86 0.33 -4.01 -8.69
CA GLY A 86 -0.05 -3.64 -7.32
C GLY A 86 -0.40 -2.15 -7.16
N TYR A 87 0.44 -1.26 -7.69
CA TYR A 87 0.18 0.19 -7.64
C TYR A 87 -1.02 0.60 -8.50
N SER A 88 -1.20 -0.01 -9.67
CA SER A 88 -2.37 0.26 -10.53
C SER A 88 -3.66 -0.15 -9.83
N PHE A 89 -3.67 -1.35 -9.21
CA PHE A 89 -4.81 -1.83 -8.44
C PHE A 89 -5.14 -0.90 -7.26
N SER A 90 -4.13 -0.49 -6.50
CA SER A 90 -4.33 0.46 -5.39
C SER A 90 -4.89 1.81 -5.86
N THR A 91 -4.41 2.31 -7.00
CA THR A 91 -4.87 3.58 -7.59
C THR A 91 -6.32 3.51 -8.08
N VAL A 92 -6.78 2.36 -8.57
CA VAL A 92 -8.18 2.17 -9.01
C VAL A 92 -9.12 1.98 -7.81
N VAL A 93 -8.66 1.31 -6.75
CA VAL A 93 -9.48 1.03 -5.57
C VAL A 93 -9.68 2.26 -4.69
N LYS A 94 -8.66 3.12 -4.52
CA LYS A 94 -8.77 4.31 -3.67
C LYS A 94 -9.94 5.24 -4.04
N PRO A 95 -10.23 5.55 -5.32
CA PRO A 95 -11.43 6.29 -5.73
C PRO A 95 -12.76 5.60 -5.40
N LEU A 96 -12.80 4.27 -5.32
CA LEU A 96 -14.03 3.56 -4.92
C LEU A 96 -14.42 3.89 -3.47
N LEU A 97 -13.46 4.20 -2.59
CA LEU A 97 -13.74 4.67 -1.24
C LEU A 97 -14.48 6.01 -1.25
N VAL A 98 -14.21 6.88 -2.23
CA VAL A 98 -14.91 8.16 -2.38
C VAL A 98 -16.34 7.94 -2.87
N LEU A 99 -16.57 6.92 -3.71
CA LEU A 99 -17.91 6.61 -4.23
C LEU A 99 -18.82 5.93 -3.20
N ALA A 100 -18.26 5.30 -2.17
CA ALA A 100 -19.03 4.66 -1.10
C ALA A 100 -19.77 5.67 -0.19
N ASP A 101 -19.48 6.97 -0.31
CA ASP A 101 -20.09 8.07 0.45
C ASP A 101 -21.25 8.75 -0.31
N SER A 102 -21.83 8.07 -1.33
CA SER A 102 -23.00 8.54 -2.11
C SER A 102 -24.30 7.89 -1.67
#